data_AF-A0A1F7NIF5-F1
#
_entry.id   AF-A0A1F7NIF5-F1
#
_cell.length_a   1.000
_cell.length_b   1.000
_cell.length_c   1.000
_cell.angle_alpha   90.00
_cell.angle_beta   90.00
_cell.angle_gamma   90.00
#
_symmetry.space_group_name_H-M   'P 1'
#
loop_
_entity.id
_entity.type
_entity.pdbx_description
1 polymer ?
#
loop_
_entity_poly.entity_id
_entity_poly.type
_entity_poly.pdbx_seq_one_letter_code
_entity_poly.pdbx_strand_id
1 'polypeptide(L)'
;MDHRQSRPWMELILPLYTLALVILYYRPQALPLAIEETLLDGMFRWVIWGIVGALGGVLALSALFLAFYLLYSPLYLVENAKRILDRHVWVDQREVRFYLGCFVLLVSLVAVALMDPNLALASFVLLAGSAQFLWRVLV
;
A
#
# COMPACT_ATOMS: atom_id res chain seq x y z
N MET A 1 -0.89 30.64 -2.30
CA MET A 1 -0.95 29.80 -1.09
C MET A 1 -0.37 28.46 -1.44
N ASP A 2 0.90 28.24 -1.10
CA ASP A 2 1.74 27.18 -1.61
C ASP A 2 1.98 26.16 -0.48
N HIS A 3 1.13 25.12 -0.41
CA HIS A 3 1.08 24.16 0.69
C HIS A 3 1.59 22.74 0.33
N ARG A 4 2.35 22.56 -0.75
CA ARG A 4 2.73 21.22 -1.24
C ARG A 4 4.22 20.88 -1.17
N GLN A 5 4.89 21.24 -0.07
CA GLN A 5 6.12 20.52 0.30
C GLN A 5 5.75 19.26 1.10
N SER A 6 5.24 18.25 0.39
CA SER A 6 5.36 16.87 0.88
C SER A 6 6.86 16.58 1.00
N ARG A 7 7.38 16.54 2.23
CA ARG A 7 8.79 16.19 2.46
C ARG A 7 9.02 14.81 1.85
N PRO A 8 9.84 14.66 0.80
CA PRO A 8 9.98 13.38 0.08
C PRO A 8 10.43 12.25 1.02
N TRP A 9 11.13 12.61 2.09
CA TRP A 9 11.51 11.71 3.17
C TRP A 9 10.33 11.05 3.88
N MET A 10 9.23 11.76 4.14
CA MET A 10 8.04 11.15 4.79
C MET A 10 7.33 10.17 3.88
N GLU A 11 7.40 10.37 2.56
CA GLU A 11 6.83 9.45 1.58
C GLU A 11 7.65 8.17 1.45
N LEU A 12 8.95 8.21 1.76
CA LEU A 12 9.87 7.08 1.66
C LEU A 12 9.85 6.14 2.89
N ILE A 13 9.46 6.66 4.07
CA ILE A 13 9.48 5.88 5.33
C ILE A 13 8.59 4.65 5.24
N LEU A 14 7.38 4.80 4.69
CA LEU A 14 6.39 3.72 4.65
C LEU A 14 6.76 2.59 3.66
N PRO A 15 7.22 2.90 2.42
CA PRO A 15 7.79 1.89 1.53
C PRO A 15 9.02 1.17 2.09
N LEU A 16 9.91 1.89 2.79
CA LEU A 16 11.06 1.27 3.43
C LEU A 16 10.62 0.34 4.57
N TYR A 17 9.63 0.75 5.36
CA TYR A 17 9.06 -0.07 6.41
C TYR A 17 8.39 -1.33 5.87
N THR A 18 7.62 -1.24 4.77
CA THR A 18 7.02 -2.44 4.15
C THR A 18 8.04 -3.36 3.53
N LEU A 19 9.08 -2.82 2.89
CA LEU A 19 10.19 -3.61 2.37
C LEU A 19 10.89 -4.38 3.51
N ALA A 20 11.18 -3.70 4.62
CA ALA A 20 11.77 -4.34 5.80
C ALA A 20 10.86 -5.45 6.36
N LEU A 21 9.55 -5.22 6.48
CA LEU A 21 8.60 -6.24 6.91
C LEU A 21 8.57 -7.46 5.98
N VAL A 22 8.56 -7.25 4.66
CA VAL A 22 8.57 -8.35 3.69
C VAL A 22 9.88 -9.13 3.77
N ILE A 23 11.03 -8.46 3.88
CA ILE A 23 12.33 -9.12 4.04
C ILE A 23 12.34 -9.96 5.33
N LEU A 24 11.88 -9.39 6.44
CA LEU A 24 11.82 -10.08 7.74
C LEU A 24 10.87 -11.30 7.69
N TYR A 25 9.75 -11.20 6.96
CA TYR A 25 8.82 -12.31 6.77
C TYR A 25 9.47 -13.48 6.03
N TYR A 26 10.22 -13.23 4.95
CA TYR A 26 10.91 -14.28 4.19
C TYR A 26 12.25 -14.73 4.80
N ARG A 27 12.87 -13.89 5.64
CA ARG A 27 14.17 -14.15 6.28
C ARG A 27 14.09 -13.84 7.78
N PRO A 28 13.33 -14.61 8.57
CA PRO A 28 13.22 -14.38 10.01
C PRO A 28 14.56 -14.53 10.73
N GLN A 29 15.49 -15.28 10.16
CA GLN A 29 16.87 -15.47 10.65
C GLN A 29 17.73 -14.19 10.60
N ALA A 30 17.28 -13.15 9.89
CA ALA A 30 17.96 -11.85 9.85
C ALA A 30 17.73 -11.01 11.12
N LEU A 31 16.83 -11.44 12.02
CA LEU A 31 16.64 -10.80 13.32
C LEU A 31 17.75 -11.26 14.28
N PRO A 32 18.60 -10.36 14.80
CA PRO A 32 19.52 -10.72 15.86
C PRO A 32 18.71 -11.11 17.10
N LEU A 33 18.67 -12.42 17.39
CA LEU A 33 17.81 -13.05 18.40
C LEU A 33 18.27 -12.79 19.85
N ALA A 34 19.28 -11.96 20.08
CA ALA A 34 19.82 -11.68 21.40
C ALA A 34 20.19 -10.20 21.51
N ILE A 35 19.28 -9.41 22.09
CA ILE A 35 19.61 -8.10 22.65
C ILE A 35 19.77 -8.36 24.15
N GLU A 36 21.01 -8.28 24.64
CA GLU A 36 21.36 -8.58 26.04
C GLU A 36 20.62 -7.65 27.00
N GLU A 37 19.88 -8.25 27.93
CA GLU A 37 18.98 -7.55 28.86
C GLU A 37 19.74 -6.60 29.80
N THR A 38 19.78 -5.32 29.44
CA THR A 38 20.13 -4.22 30.35
C THR A 38 18.87 -3.40 30.68
N LEU A 39 18.74 -2.78 31.86
CA LEU A 39 17.53 -2.01 32.23
C LEU A 39 17.24 -0.81 31.31
N LEU A 40 18.28 -0.23 30.71
CA LEU A 40 18.15 0.75 29.62
C LEU A 40 17.52 0.11 28.37
N ASP A 41 17.83 -1.15 28.09
CA ASP A 41 17.33 -1.92 26.94
C ASP A 41 15.80 -2.13 26.98
N GLY A 42 15.22 -2.22 28.18
CA GLY A 42 13.77 -2.37 28.37
C GLY A 42 12.95 -1.18 27.86
N MET A 43 13.36 0.05 28.18
CA MET A 43 12.64 1.26 27.73
C MET A 43 12.79 1.47 26.22
N PHE A 44 14.00 1.26 25.69
CA PHE A 44 14.26 1.34 24.25
C PHE A 44 13.44 0.29 23.47
N ARG A 45 13.29 -0.93 23.98
CA ARG A 45 12.44 -1.96 23.38
C ARG A 45 10.98 -1.51 23.24
N TRP A 46 10.38 -0.93 24.28
CA TRP A 46 9.00 -0.45 24.20
C TRP A 46 8.83 0.72 23.22
N VAL A 47 9.80 1.63 23.15
CA VAL A 47 9.79 2.72 22.17
C VAL A 47 9.83 2.17 20.74
N ILE A 48 10.71 1.19 20.47
CA ILE A 48 10.80 0.55 19.16
C ILE A 48 9.49 -0.17 18.80
N TRP A 49 8.93 -0.96 19.72
CA TRP A 49 7.64 -1.62 19.49
C TRP A 49 6.49 -0.63 19.32
N GLY A 50 6.52 0.51 20.02
CA GLY A 50 5.58 1.60 19.81
C GLY A 50 5.67 2.20 18.41
N ILE A 51 6.88 2.41 17.90
CA ILE A 51 7.11 2.91 16.52
C ILE A 51 6.66 1.88 15.48
N VAL A 52 7.05 0.61 15.65
CA VAL A 52 6.63 -0.50 14.77
C VAL A 52 5.10 -0.64 14.78
N GLY A 53 4.47 -0.58 15.95
CA GLY A 53 3.01 -0.60 16.08
C GLY A 53 2.33 0.58 15.39
N ALA A 54 2.84 1.80 15.57
CA ALA A 54 2.31 2.99 14.91
C ALA A 54 2.44 2.90 13.39
N LEU A 55 3.62 2.55 12.86
CA LEU A 55 3.85 2.37 11.43
C LEU A 55 3.02 1.21 10.86
N GLY A 56 2.87 0.13 11.61
CA GLY A 56 1.98 -1.00 11.29
C GLY A 56 0.52 -0.56 11.19
N GLY A 57 0.05 0.30 12.10
CA GLY A 57 -1.29 0.87 12.05
C GLY A 57 -1.51 1.75 10.83
N VAL A 58 -0.56 2.64 10.50
CA VAL A 58 -0.65 3.47 9.29
C VAL A 58 -0.65 2.61 8.04
N LEU A 59 0.19 1.57 7.99
CA LEU A 59 0.22 0.60 6.90
C LEU A 59 -1.12 -0.14 6.78
N ALA A 60 -1.71 -0.58 7.88
CA ALA A 60 -3.00 -1.27 7.88
C ALA A 60 -4.12 -0.38 7.34
N LEU A 61 -4.15 0.90 7.74
CA LEU A 61 -5.09 1.88 7.18
C LEU A 61 -4.86 2.10 5.69
N SER A 62 -3.60 2.23 5.27
CA SER A 62 -3.24 2.38 3.86
C SER A 62 -3.66 1.17 3.03
N ALA A 63 -3.41 -0.04 3.54
CA ALA A 63 -3.85 -1.29 2.94
C ALA A 63 -5.38 -1.37 2.84
N LEU A 64 -6.11 -0.89 3.84
CA LEU A 64 -7.57 -0.87 3.83
C LEU A 64 -8.11 0.06 2.73
N PHE A 65 -7.55 1.26 2.59
CA PHE A 65 -7.91 2.17 1.49
C PHE A 65 -7.58 1.57 0.13
N LEU A 66 -6.38 1.00 -0.03
CA LEU A 66 -6.00 0.35 -1.27
C LEU A 66 -6.95 -0.79 -1.63
N ALA A 67 -7.25 -1.67 -0.67
CA ALA A 67 -8.19 -2.77 -0.86
C ALA A 67 -9.59 -2.26 -1.24
N PHE A 68 -10.08 -1.20 -0.59
CA PHE A 68 -11.35 -0.57 -0.93
C PHE A 68 -11.38 -0.10 -2.38
N TYR A 69 -10.37 0.64 -2.84
CA TYR A 69 -10.31 1.12 -4.23
C TYR A 69 -10.16 -0.02 -5.24
N LEU A 70 -9.36 -1.03 -4.94
CA LEU A 70 -9.21 -2.21 -5.78
C LEU A 70 -10.56 -2.93 -5.94
N LEU A 71 -11.25 -3.23 -4.84
CA LEU A 71 -12.54 -3.93 -4.86
C LEU A 71 -13.68 -3.10 -5.45
N TYR A 72 -13.65 -1.79 -5.26
CA TYR A 72 -14.66 -0.89 -5.81
C TYR A 72 -14.47 -0.63 -7.31
N SER A 73 -13.25 -0.76 -7.83
CA SER A 73 -12.94 -0.50 -9.25
C SER A 73 -13.82 -1.25 -10.27
N PRO A 74 -14.08 -2.57 -10.18
CA PRO A 74 -14.97 -3.25 -11.14
C PRO A 74 -16.40 -2.72 -11.09
N LEU A 75 -16.94 -2.43 -9.89
CA LEU A 75 -18.30 -1.90 -9.74
C LEU A 75 -18.42 -0.54 -10.40
N TYR A 76 -17.46 0.35 -10.11
CA TYR A 76 -17.41 1.68 -10.71
C TYR A 76 -17.33 1.64 -12.24
N LEU A 77 -16.48 0.77 -12.80
CA LEU A 77 -16.31 0.65 -14.24
C LEU A 77 -17.55 0.07 -14.92
N VAL A 78 -18.25 -0.89 -14.30
CA VAL A 78 -19.50 -1.45 -14.83
C VAL A 78 -20.63 -0.41 -14.82
N GLU A 79 -20.79 0.32 -13.72
CA GLU A 79 -21.80 1.37 -13.60
C GLU A 79 -21.60 2.50 -14.62
N ASN A 80 -20.33 2.85 -14.88
CA ASN A 80 -19.98 3.91 -15.82
C ASN A 80 -19.70 3.39 -17.24
N ALA A 81 -19.75 2.09 -17.51
CA ALA A 81 -19.40 1.51 -18.81
C ALA A 81 -20.19 2.14 -19.97
N LYS A 82 -21.50 2.32 -19.79
CA LYS A 82 -22.36 2.96 -20.80
C LYS A 82 -21.99 4.43 -21.04
N ARG A 83 -21.71 5.17 -19.97
CA ARG A 83 -21.31 6.58 -20.04
C ARG A 83 -19.91 6.77 -20.64
N ILE A 84 -19.01 5.82 -20.42
CA ILE A 84 -17.67 5.80 -21.03
C ILE A 84 -17.78 5.52 -22.54
N LEU A 85 -18.73 4.68 -22.96
CA LEU A 85 -18.97 4.34 -24.37
C LEU A 85 -19.73 5.46 -25.11
N ASP A 86 -20.62 6.17 -24.41
CA ASP A 86 -21.41 7.26 -24.97
C ASP A 86 -20.64 8.58 -25.01
N ARG A 87 -20.23 8.98 -26.23
CA ARG A 87 -19.45 10.19 -26.51
C ARG A 87 -20.12 11.52 -26.11
N HIS A 88 -21.40 11.49 -25.71
CA HIS A 88 -22.21 12.67 -25.41
C HIS A 88 -22.30 12.96 -23.90
N VAL A 89 -21.77 12.08 -23.04
CA VAL A 89 -21.79 12.26 -21.59
C VAL A 89 -20.42 12.77 -21.13
N TRP A 90 -20.41 13.85 -20.35
CA TRP A 90 -19.18 14.33 -19.74
C TRP A 90 -18.78 13.38 -18.60
N VAL A 91 -17.63 12.72 -18.76
CA VAL A 91 -17.04 11.80 -17.77
C VAL A 91 -15.64 12.29 -17.44
N ASP A 92 -15.30 12.38 -16.16
CA ASP A 92 -13.95 12.75 -15.75
C ASP A 92 -12.96 11.64 -16.13
N GLN A 93 -12.12 11.94 -17.12
CA GLN A 93 -11.12 11.01 -17.65
C GLN A 93 -10.09 10.63 -16.59
N ARG A 94 -9.81 11.50 -15.60
CA ARG A 94 -8.84 11.18 -14.54
C ARG A 94 -9.39 10.12 -13.60
N GLU A 95 -10.65 10.26 -13.23
CA GLU A 95 -11.33 9.30 -12.36
C GLU A 95 -11.43 7.93 -13.02
N VAL A 96 -11.81 7.87 -14.30
CA VAL A 96 -11.85 6.62 -15.07
C VAL A 96 -10.47 5.97 -15.17
N ARG A 97 -9.42 6.75 -15.45
CA ARG A 97 -8.04 6.24 -15.50
C ARG A 97 -7.56 5.69 -14.17
N PHE A 98 -7.91 6.36 -13.07
CA PHE A 98 -7.60 5.89 -11.72
C PHE A 98 -8.24 4.53 -11.45
N TYR A 99 -9.56 4.40 -11.66
CA TYR A 99 -10.26 3.14 -11.44
C TYR A 99 -9.84 2.04 -12.41
N LEU A 100 -9.50 2.37 -13.65
CA LEU A 100 -8.95 1.42 -14.61
C LEU A 100 -7.57 0.91 -14.15
N GLY A 101 -6.72 1.80 -13.64
CA GLY A 101 -5.44 1.43 -13.01
C GLY A 101 -5.63 0.50 -11.81
N CYS A 102 -6.57 0.82 -10.91
CA CYS A 102 -6.94 -0.05 -9.80
C CYS A 102 -7.46 -1.42 -10.28
N PHE A 103 -8.26 -1.46 -11.33
CA PHE A 103 -8.77 -2.71 -11.88
C PHE A 103 -7.65 -3.59 -12.46
N VAL A 104 -6.73 -3.00 -13.22
CA VAL A 104 -5.55 -3.72 -13.74
C VAL A 104 -4.68 -4.25 -12.59
N LEU A 105 -4.47 -3.45 -11.54
CA LEU A 105 -3.74 -3.89 -10.34
C LEU A 105 -4.46 -5.04 -9.64
N LEU A 106 -5.78 -4.96 -9.48
CA LEU A 106 -6.58 -6.03 -8.88
C LEU A 106 -6.44 -7.34 -9.67
N VAL A 107 -6.62 -7.29 -11.00
CA VAL A 107 -6.48 -8.47 -11.85
C VAL A 107 -5.07 -9.03 -11.79
N SER A 108 -4.04 -8.18 -11.77
CA SER A 108 -2.65 -8.62 -11.64
C SER A 108 -2.39 -9.30 -10.28
N LEU A 109 -2.93 -8.75 -9.18
CA LEU A 109 -2.81 -9.35 -7.85
C LEU A 109 -3.53 -10.68 -7.76
N VAL A 110 -4.73 -10.79 -8.35
CA VAL A 110 -5.47 -12.05 -8.43
C VAL A 110 -4.69 -13.08 -9.25
N ALA A 111 -4.13 -12.69 -10.40
CA ALA A 111 -3.31 -13.58 -11.22
C ALA A 111 -2.08 -14.09 -10.45
N VAL A 112 -1.37 -13.21 -9.74
CA VAL A 112 -0.26 -13.61 -8.87
C VAL A 112 -0.75 -14.50 -7.72
N ALA A 113 -1.89 -14.21 -7.11
CA ALA A 113 -2.46 -15.00 -6.00
C ALA A 113 -2.82 -16.43 -6.42
N LEU A 114 -3.25 -16.61 -7.66
CA LEU A 114 -3.52 -17.94 -8.23
C LEU A 114 -2.23 -18.76 -8.45
N MET A 115 -1.08 -18.10 -8.66
CA MET A 115 0.22 -18.77 -8.84
C MET A 115 0.93 -19.00 -7.50
N ASP A 116 1.01 -17.96 -6.67
CA ASP A 116 1.63 -17.99 -5.35
C ASP A 116 0.96 -16.96 -4.41
N PRO A 117 0.17 -17.41 -3.42
CA PRO A 117 -0.55 -16.52 -2.51
C PRO A 117 0.39 -15.70 -1.62
N ASN A 118 1.59 -16.19 -1.31
CA ASN A 118 2.55 -15.47 -0.47
C ASN A 118 3.17 -14.30 -1.22
N LEU A 119 3.47 -14.50 -2.51
CA LEU A 119 3.95 -13.42 -3.38
C LEU A 119 2.86 -12.37 -3.62
N ALA A 120 1.60 -12.79 -3.74
CA ALA A 120 0.48 -11.84 -3.85
C ALA A 120 0.31 -11.00 -2.60
N LEU A 121 0.38 -11.63 -1.41
CA LEU A 121 0.32 -10.90 -0.14
C LEU A 121 1.49 -9.93 0.00
N ALA A 122 2.72 -10.36 -0.30
CA ALA A 122 3.89 -9.50 -0.26
C ALA A 122 3.78 -8.32 -1.24
N SER A 123 3.33 -8.58 -2.47
CA SER A 123 3.10 -7.55 -3.48
C SER A 123 2.03 -6.55 -3.01
N PHE A 124 0.94 -7.05 -2.44
CA PHE A 124 -0.12 -6.20 -1.87
C PHE A 124 0.40 -5.32 -0.74
N VAL A 125 1.20 -5.87 0.19
CA VAL A 125 1.81 -5.11 1.30
C VAL A 125 2.77 -4.03 0.78
N LEU A 126 3.56 -4.33 -0.26
CA LEU A 126 4.43 -3.34 -0.90
C LEU A 126 3.64 -2.24 -1.62
N LEU A 127 2.55 -2.60 -2.31
CA LEU A 127 1.64 -1.65 -2.94
C LEU A 127 0.95 -0.76 -1.89
N ALA A 128 0.52 -1.32 -0.78
CA ALA A 128 -0.04 -0.55 0.34
C ALA A 128 1.01 0.41 0.91
N GLY A 129 2.25 -0.03 1.10
CA GLY A 129 3.34 0.84 1.56
C GLY A 129 3.68 1.98 0.60
N SER A 130 3.43 1.78 -0.68
CA SER A 130 3.70 2.73 -1.76
C SER A 130 2.44 3.42 -2.29
N ALA A 131 1.30 3.31 -1.58
CA ALA A 131 0.01 3.82 -2.04
C ALA A 131 0.05 5.32 -2.40
N GLN A 132 0.79 6.12 -1.62
CA GLN A 132 0.97 7.55 -1.88
C GLN A 132 1.61 7.83 -3.25
N PHE A 133 2.60 7.04 -3.65
CA PHE A 133 3.24 7.13 -4.97
C PHE A 133 2.30 6.63 -6.06
N LEU A 134 1.62 5.52 -5.80
CA LEU A 134 0.68 4.91 -6.71
C LEU A 134 -0.45 5.87 -7.09
N TRP A 135 -1.02 6.58 -6.12
CA TRP A 135 -2.06 7.58 -6.35
C TRP A 135 -1.57 8.77 -7.17
N ARG A 136 -0.31 9.20 -7.00
CA ARG A 136 0.27 10.28 -7.81
C ARG A 136 0.53 9.89 -9.27
N VAL A 137 0.83 8.62 -9.53
CA VAL A 137 1.05 8.14 -10.90
C VAL A 137 -0.30 7.99 -11.63
N LEU A 138 -1.36 7.67 -10.90
CA LEU A 138 -2.69 7.42 -11.47
C LEU A 138 -3.56 8.68 -11.66
N VAL A 139 -3.28 9.79 -10.96
CA VAL A 139 -4.07 11.05 -10.95
C VAL A 139 -3.33 12.19 -11.65
#